data_AF-A0A822CWU0-F1
#
_entry.id   AF-A0A822CWU0-F1
#
_cell.length_a   1.000
_cell.length_b   1.000
_cell.length_c   1.000
_cell.angle_alpha   90.00
_cell.angle_beta   90.00
_cell.angle_gamma   90.00
#
_symmetry.space_group_name_H-M   'P 1'
#
loop_
_entity.id
_entity.type
_entity.pdbx_description
1 polymer ?
#
loop_
_entity_poly.entity_id
_entity_poly.type
_entity_poly.pdbx_seq_one_letter_code
_entity_poly.pdbx_strand_id
1 'polypeptide(L)'
;TGLQRIGSSIYQNGGVIAAVCHGPAIFTNLKVNNELLIKRKKVRTFHTSGEKLLMPTDRLKEHNLPFMEDLLRGLGADWQVIALENL
;
A
#
# COMPACT_ATOMS: atom_id res chain seq x y z
N THR A 1 -9.69 -1.54 13.41
CA THR A 1 -10.69 -1.49 12.32
C THR A 1 -11.37 -0.12 12.14
N GLY A 2 -11.10 0.89 12.99
CA GLY A 2 -11.72 2.21 12.88
C GLY A 2 -11.34 2.99 11.61
N LEU A 3 -10.04 3.10 11.31
CA LEU A 3 -9.56 3.81 10.12
C LEU A 3 -10.03 3.16 8.81
N GLN A 4 -10.03 1.82 8.75
CA GLN A 4 -10.54 1.12 7.57
C GLN A 4 -12.04 1.35 7.38
N ARG A 5 -12.83 1.39 8.45
CA ARG A 5 -14.28 1.69 8.36
C ARG A 5 -14.53 3.10 7.85
N ILE A 6 -13.76 4.08 8.34
CA ILE A 6 -13.83 5.47 7.87
C ILE A 6 -13.47 5.54 6.37
N GLY A 7 -12.34 4.92 5.98
CA GLY A 7 -11.91 4.88 4.59
C GLY A 7 -12.94 4.23 3.65
N SER A 8 -13.59 3.14 4.10
CA SER A 8 -14.64 2.47 3.32
C SER A 8 -15.83 3.41 3.11
N SER A 9 -16.29 4.07 4.18
CA SER A 9 -17.42 5.00 4.12
C SER A 9 -17.12 6.21 3.22
N ILE A 10 -15.93 6.79 3.31
CA ILE A 10 -15.50 7.90 2.44
C ILE A 10 -15.53 7.45 0.97
N TYR A 11 -14.93 6.30 0.65
CA TYR A 11 -14.88 5.81 -0.73
C TYR A 11 -16.27 5.49 -1.29
N GLN A 12 -17.13 4.84 -0.49
CA GLN A 12 -18.51 4.51 -0.89
C GLN A 12 -19.36 5.76 -1.16
N ASN A 13 -19.09 6.87 -0.46
CA ASN A 13 -19.76 8.15 -0.66
C ASN A 13 -19.14 9.00 -1.79
N GLY A 14 -18.30 8.40 -2.65
CA GLY A 14 -17.65 9.09 -3.78
C GLY A 14 -16.44 9.95 -3.39
N GLY A 15 -15.96 9.83 -2.15
CA GLY A 15 -14.77 10.51 -1.68
C GLY A 15 -13.46 9.86 -2.17
N VAL A 16 -12.36 10.61 -2.06
CA VAL A 16 -11.03 10.17 -2.46
C VAL A 16 -10.27 9.61 -1.26
N ILE A 17 -9.56 8.50 -1.46
CA ILE A 17 -8.59 7.95 -0.51
C ILE A 17 -7.20 8.09 -1.12
N ALA A 18 -6.31 8.79 -0.42
CA ALA A 18 -4.91 8.94 -0.78
C ALA A 18 -4.02 8.42 0.35
N ALA A 19 -2.88 7.86 -0.02
CA ALA A 19 -1.89 7.34 0.93
C ALA A 19 -0.49 7.45 0.34
N VAL A 20 0.50 7.80 1.17
CA VAL A 20 1.89 8.00 0.75
C VAL A 20 2.84 7.26 1.68
N CYS A 21 4.06 6.98 1.19
CA CYS A 21 5.07 6.24 1.94
C CYS A 21 4.54 4.86 2.38
N HIS A 22 4.34 4.64 3.68
CA HIS A 22 3.78 3.41 4.28
C HIS A 22 2.26 3.48 4.53
N GLY A 23 1.63 4.65 4.32
CA GLY A 23 0.18 4.83 4.40
C GLY A 23 -0.62 3.76 3.65
N PRO A 24 -0.17 3.27 2.46
CA PRO A 24 -0.84 2.17 1.77
C PRO A 24 -0.99 0.86 2.57
N ALA A 25 -0.30 0.69 3.71
CA ALA A 25 -0.52 -0.46 4.61
C ALA A 25 -1.98 -0.57 5.10
N ILE A 26 -2.74 0.54 5.09
CA ILE A 26 -4.17 0.55 5.40
C ILE A 26 -4.98 -0.38 4.49
N PHE A 27 -4.51 -0.62 3.26
CA PHE A 27 -5.21 -1.42 2.26
C PHE A 27 -5.20 -2.92 2.53
N THR A 28 -4.44 -3.40 3.51
CA THR A 28 -4.47 -4.80 3.96
C THR A 28 -5.85 -5.28 4.40
N ASN A 29 -6.70 -4.36 4.87
CA ASN A 29 -8.06 -4.69 5.28
C ASN A 29 -9.09 -3.59 4.95
N LEU A 30 -8.72 -2.59 4.14
CA LEU A 30 -9.68 -1.61 3.64
C LEU A 30 -10.48 -2.24 2.50
N LYS A 31 -11.74 -2.58 2.78
CA LYS A 31 -12.65 -3.26 1.86
C LYS A 31 -13.82 -2.39 1.46
N VAL A 32 -14.30 -2.55 0.24
CA VAL A 32 -15.54 -1.99 -0.29
C VAL A 32 -16.29 -3.11 -1.00
N ASN A 33 -17.57 -3.31 -0.67
CA ASN A 33 -18.39 -4.40 -1.22
C ASN A 33 -17.71 -5.78 -1.07
N ASN A 34 -17.15 -6.04 0.12
CA ASN A 34 -16.43 -7.26 0.49
C ASN A 34 -15.13 -7.55 -0.31
N GLU A 35 -14.73 -6.70 -1.25
CA GLU A 35 -13.42 -6.78 -1.92
C GLU A 35 -12.43 -5.78 -1.33
N LEU A 36 -11.13 -6.11 -1.35
CA LEU A 36 -10.07 -5.16 -1.00
C LEU A 36 -10.10 -3.99 -1.99
N LEU A 37 -10.10 -2.76 -1.46
CA LEU A 37 -10.18 -1.55 -2.27
C LEU A 37 -9.01 -1.42 -3.26
N ILE A 38 -7.84 -1.94 -2.89
CA ILE A 38 -6.61 -1.84 -3.70
C ILE A 38 -6.52 -2.89 -4.81
N LYS A 39 -7.37 -3.93 -4.77
CA LYS A 39 -7.34 -5.02 -5.76
C LYS A 39 -7.54 -4.44 -7.17
N ARG A 40 -6.64 -4.78 -8.10
CA ARG A 40 -6.60 -4.30 -9.50
C ARG A 40 -6.44 -2.77 -9.65
N LYS A 41 -6.05 -2.04 -8.61
CA LYS A 41 -5.74 -0.61 -8.70
C LYS A 41 -4.27 -0.41 -9.02
N LYS A 42 -4.00 0.57 -9.89
CA LYS A 42 -2.64 1.06 -10.14
C LYS A 42 -2.18 1.90 -8.94
N VAL A 43 -1.12 1.46 -8.26
CA VAL A 43 -0.64 2.11 -7.04
C VAL A 43 0.87 2.24 -7.00
N ARG A 44 1.32 3.16 -6.15
CA ARG A 44 2.71 3.32 -5.72
C ARG A 44 2.78 3.33 -4.20
N THR A 45 3.94 3.00 -3.67
CA THR A 45 4.24 2.99 -2.24
C THR A 45 5.73 3.26 -2.06
N PHE A 46 6.21 3.29 -0.81
CA PHE A 46 7.62 3.44 -0.54
C PHE A 46 8.42 2.32 -1.20
N HIS A 47 9.53 2.66 -1.83
CA HIS A 47 10.31 1.72 -2.61
C HIS A 47 11.17 0.82 -1.72
N THR A 48 11.21 -0.47 -2.04
CA THR A 48 12.04 -1.45 -1.31
C THR A 48 13.52 -1.06 -1.32
N SER A 49 14.01 -0.47 -2.42
CA SER A 49 15.38 0.03 -2.54
C SER A 49 15.66 1.20 -1.60
N GLY A 50 14.73 2.15 -1.51
CA GLY A 50 14.82 3.28 -0.59
C GLY A 50 14.81 2.84 0.86
N GLU A 51 13.99 1.84 1.19
CA GLU A 51 13.93 1.27 2.54
C GLU A 51 15.23 0.58 2.94
N LYS A 52 15.81 -0.23 2.05
CA LYS A 52 17.11 -0.88 2.28
C LYS A 52 18.27 0.12 2.43
N LEU A 53 18.18 1.28 1.79
CA LEU A 53 19.23 2.30 1.83
C LEU A 53 19.13 3.21 3.06
N LEU A 54 17.90 3.59 3.44
CA LEU A 54 17.66 4.68 4.38
C LEU A 54 17.21 4.20 5.76
N MET A 55 16.85 2.93 5.91
CA MET A 55 16.24 2.39 7.13
C MET A 55 16.86 1.06 7.57
N PRO A 56 16.90 0.77 8.88
CA PRO A 56 17.29 -0.55 9.38
C PRO A 56 16.23 -1.60 9.02
N THR A 57 16.52 -2.46 8.05
CA THR A 57 15.55 -3.45 7.52
C THR A 57 15.55 -4.79 8.26
N ASP A 58 16.51 -5.04 9.15
CA ASP A 58 16.59 -6.30 9.91
C ASP A 58 15.34 -6.53 10.77
N ARG A 59 14.73 -5.44 11.27
CA ARG A 59 13.46 -5.47 12.01
C ARG A 59 12.32 -6.10 11.21
N LEU A 60 12.28 -5.92 9.88
CA LEU A 60 11.23 -6.54 9.06
C LEU A 60 11.33 -8.06 9.11
N LYS A 61 12.55 -8.61 9.04
CA LYS A 61 12.79 -10.05 9.14
C LYS A 61 12.46 -10.58 10.53
N GLU A 62 12.91 -9.88 11.58
CA GLU A 62 12.62 -10.23 12.97
C GLU A 62 11.11 -10.35 13.24
N HIS A 63 10.32 -9.47 12.62
CA HIS A 63 8.87 -9.44 12.76
C HIS A 63 8.09 -10.16 11.65
N ASN A 64 8.78 -10.85 10.73
CA ASN A 64 8.18 -11.52 9.57
C ASN A 64 7.25 -10.60 8.75
N LEU A 65 7.66 -9.35 8.55
CA LEU A 65 6.94 -8.35 7.79
C LEU A 65 7.50 -8.24 6.36
N PRO A 66 6.63 -8.15 5.34
CA PRO A 66 7.06 -7.90 3.97
C PRO A 66 7.44 -6.44 3.77
N PHE A 67 8.22 -6.16 2.73
CA PHE A 67 8.34 -4.82 2.18
C PHE A 67 6.99 -4.35 1.61
N MET A 68 6.78 -3.04 1.56
CA MET A 68 5.50 -2.48 1.09
C MET A 68 5.15 -2.88 -0.35
N GLU A 69 6.13 -2.97 -1.25
CA GLU A 69 5.90 -3.40 -2.63
C GLU A 69 5.35 -4.84 -2.68
N ASP A 70 5.98 -5.74 -1.92
CA ASP A 70 5.57 -7.15 -1.84
C ASP A 70 4.19 -7.29 -1.20
N LEU A 71 3.93 -6.52 -0.15
CA LEU A 71 2.64 -6.48 0.52
C LEU A 71 1.52 -6.12 -0.46
N LEU A 72 1.64 -4.99 -1.16
CA LEU A 72 0.57 -4.52 -2.04
C LEU A 72 0.37 -5.42 -3.27
N ARG A 73 1.44 -5.98 -3.82
CA ARG A 73 1.37 -6.99 -4.89
C ARG A 73 0.62 -8.24 -4.42
N GLY A 74 0.90 -8.72 -3.20
CA GLY A 74 0.18 -9.84 -2.57
C GLY A 74 -1.32 -9.59 -2.37
N LEU A 75 -1.72 -8.32 -2.23
CA LEU A 75 -3.13 -7.91 -2.16
C LEU A 75 -3.80 -7.78 -3.55
N GLY A 76 -3.07 -8.04 -4.63
CA GLY A 76 -3.56 -7.97 -6.02
C GLY A 76 -3.57 -6.55 -6.59
N ALA A 77 -2.75 -5.64 -6.06
CA ALA A 77 -2.57 -4.31 -6.65
C ALA A 77 -1.64 -4.36 -7.88
N ASP A 78 -1.92 -3.51 -8.87
CA ASP A 78 -1.05 -3.30 -10.02
C ASP A 78 0.02 -2.25 -9.63
N TRP A 79 1.15 -2.74 -9.12
CA TRP A 79 2.23 -1.87 -8.66
C TRP A 79 3.06 -1.36 -9.85
N GLN A 80 3.28 -0.04 -9.89
CA GLN A 80 3.93 0.62 -11.02
C GLN A 80 5.36 1.10 -10.67
N VAL A 81 6.34 0.74 -11.51
CA VAL A 81 7.72 1.27 -11.48
C VAL A 81 7.73 2.69 -12.06
N ILE A 82 8.51 3.63 -11.51
CA ILE A 82 8.97 4.80 -12.28
C ILE A 82 10.27 4.33 -12.92
N ALA A 83 10.31 4.23 -14.25
CA ALA A 83 11.58 4.33 -14.93
C ALA A 83 12.03 5.78 -14.72
N LEU A 84 13.13 5.99 -13.99
CA LEU A 84 13.78 7.31 -13.89
C LEU A 84 14.32 7.79 -15.24
N GLU A 85 14.09 7.05 -16.33
CA GLU A 85 14.54 7.31 -17.69
C GLU A 85 13.89 8.54 -18.36
N ASN A 86 12.95 9.22 -17.69
CA ASN A 86 12.30 10.43 -18.21
C ASN A 86 12.32 11.62 -17.22
N LEU A 87 13.34 11.70 -16.36
CA LEU A 87 13.68 12.91 -15.61
C LEU A 87 15.05 13.44 -16.05
#